data_AF-A0A1G1FB50-F1
#
_entry.id   AF-A0A1G1FB50-F1
#
_cell.length_a   1.000
_cell.length_b   1.000
_cell.length_c   1.000
_cell.angle_alpha   90.00
_cell.angle_beta   90.00
_cell.angle_gamma   90.00
#
_symmetry.space_group_name_H-M   'P 1'
#
loop_
_entity.id
_entity.type
_entity.pdbx_description
1 polymer ?
#
loop_
_entity_poly.entity_id
_entity_poly.type
_entity_poly.pdbx_seq_one_letter_code
_entity_poly.pdbx_strand_id
1 'polypeptide(L)'
;MNRIHLACWLLLLSVITGCSGLKIYPNTTEKNLLIRTKATGSFFMKVEVFLHVYHLKDDCKNDYLGSIKLKNGETQIGLPTGQPTYLAFVFRTDGITPSTTILTPRPGNSYIADVTYADRIYNFSLREAGPRGSPGRELERQTRNCPDHRSLPEYR
;
A
#
# COMPACT_ATOMS: atom_id res chain seq x y z
N MET A 1 -32.90 49.45 32.90
CA MET A 1 -31.83 48.78 33.68
C MET A 1 -32.34 47.36 33.90
N ASN A 2 -31.84 46.26 33.32
CA ASN A 2 -30.48 45.87 32.96
C ASN A 2 -30.46 45.10 31.61
N ARG A 3 -29.52 45.50 30.76
CA ARG A 3 -28.91 44.65 29.72
C ARG A 3 -27.85 43.76 30.39
N ILE A 4 -27.33 42.76 29.68
CA ILE A 4 -26.34 41.74 30.10
C ILE A 4 -27.08 40.53 30.72
N HIS A 5 -27.28 39.39 30.07
CA HIS A 5 -26.28 38.48 29.50
C HIS A 5 -26.80 37.81 28.21
N LEU A 6 -26.60 38.45 27.06
CA LEU A 6 -26.21 37.70 25.88
C LEU A 6 -24.90 36.97 26.22
N ALA A 7 -24.70 35.78 25.65
CA ALA A 7 -23.48 34.97 25.72
C ALA A 7 -23.44 33.88 26.81
N CYS A 8 -24.25 32.84 26.63
CA CYS A 8 -23.87 31.47 26.99
C CYS A 8 -24.18 30.59 25.77
N TRP A 9 -23.51 30.83 24.62
CA TRP A 9 -22.41 29.97 24.17
C TRP A 9 -22.81 28.49 24.33
N LEU A 10 -23.65 27.92 23.46
CA LEU A 10 -23.32 27.59 22.06
C LEU A 10 -21.89 27.02 21.91
N LEU A 11 -21.50 26.10 22.79
CA LEU A 11 -20.31 25.26 22.63
C LEU A 11 -20.56 23.86 23.19
N LEU A 12 -21.45 23.09 22.57
CA LEU A 12 -21.29 21.63 22.59
C LEU A 12 -20.48 21.28 21.35
N LEU A 13 -19.15 21.38 21.49
CA LEU A 13 -18.19 20.91 20.52
C LEU A 13 -18.47 19.43 20.24
N SER A 14 -18.98 19.15 19.05
CA SER A 14 -18.91 17.85 18.40
C SER A 14 -17.43 17.49 18.27
N VAL A 15 -16.90 16.73 19.22
CA VAL A 15 -15.62 16.03 19.07
C VAL A 15 -15.88 14.91 18.06
N ILE A 16 -15.91 15.27 16.78
CA ILE A 16 -15.74 14.30 15.70
C ILE A 16 -14.29 13.87 15.84
N THR A 17 -14.05 12.80 16.60
CA THR A 17 -12.78 12.10 16.62
C THR A 17 -12.56 11.55 15.22
N GLY A 18 -11.98 12.38 14.35
CA GLY A 18 -11.40 11.94 13.09
C GLY A 18 -10.20 11.08 13.42
N CYS A 19 -10.43 9.80 13.73
CA CYS A 19 -9.39 8.81 13.54
C CYS A 19 -9.11 8.79 12.04
N SER A 20 -8.10 9.54 11.60
CA SER A 20 -7.44 9.30 10.32
C SER A 20 -6.73 7.95 10.42
N GLY A 21 -7.52 6.89 10.46
CA GLY A 21 -7.06 5.52 10.48
C GLY A 21 -6.73 5.12 9.06
N LEU A 22 -5.52 4.60 8.86
CA LEU A 22 -5.11 4.01 7.59
C LEU A 22 -6.12 2.92 7.22
N LYS A 23 -6.83 3.09 6.09
CA LYS A 23 -7.82 2.11 5.61
C LYS A 23 -7.16 0.74 5.47
N ILE A 24 -7.73 -0.28 6.10
CA ILE A 24 -7.22 -1.66 6.00
C ILE A 24 -7.69 -2.25 4.67
N TYR A 25 -6.78 -2.90 3.94
CA TYR A 25 -7.16 -3.61 2.73
C TYR A 25 -8.03 -4.83 3.08
N PRO A 26 -9.26 -4.96 2.53
CA PRO A 26 -10.21 -5.99 2.95
C PRO A 26 -9.74 -7.42 2.62
N ASN A 27 -8.86 -7.59 1.62
CA ASN A 27 -8.26 -8.87 1.26
C ASN A 27 -9.28 -10.02 1.08
N THR A 28 -10.45 -9.73 0.49
CA THR A 28 -11.60 -10.65 0.39
C THR A 28 -11.60 -11.49 -0.89
N THR A 29 -10.79 -11.16 -1.89
CA THR A 29 -10.70 -11.94 -3.15
C THR A 29 -9.80 -13.17 -3.00
N GLU A 30 -9.83 -14.04 -4.00
CA GLU A 30 -8.94 -15.21 -4.09
C GLU A 30 -7.47 -14.79 -4.00
N LYS A 31 -6.68 -15.53 -3.22
CA LYS A 31 -5.26 -15.23 -2.98
C LYS A 31 -4.46 -15.52 -4.25
N ASN A 32 -4.08 -14.47 -4.96
CA ASN A 32 -3.34 -14.56 -6.21
C ASN A 32 -1.99 -13.83 -6.16
N LEU A 33 -1.62 -13.17 -5.06
CA LEU A 33 -0.31 -12.55 -4.88
C LEU A 33 0.34 -13.01 -3.56
N LEU A 34 1.47 -13.71 -3.69
CA LEU A 34 2.39 -14.03 -2.61
C LEU A 34 3.47 -12.95 -2.53
N ILE A 35 3.64 -12.35 -1.36
CA ILE A 35 4.65 -11.33 -1.10
C ILE A 35 5.67 -11.92 -0.13
N ARG A 36 6.93 -11.95 -0.55
CA ARG A 36 8.07 -12.38 0.26
C ARG A 36 8.81 -11.14 0.71
N THR A 37 8.76 -10.85 2.00
CA THR A 37 9.37 -9.66 2.57
C THR A 37 10.60 -10.03 3.40
N LYS A 38 11.72 -9.36 3.11
CA LYS A 38 12.93 -9.38 3.93
C LYS A 38 13.38 -7.95 4.19
N ALA A 39 12.98 -7.41 5.34
CA ALA A 39 13.38 -6.10 5.82
C ALA A 39 14.34 -6.26 7.01
N THR A 40 15.57 -5.78 6.83
CA THR A 40 16.61 -5.71 7.84
C THR A 40 16.98 -4.24 8.05
N GLY A 41 16.84 -3.75 9.28
CA GLY A 41 17.32 -2.43 9.69
C GLY A 41 18.66 -2.52 10.44
N SER A 42 19.24 -1.37 10.78
CA SER A 42 20.36 -1.31 11.73
C SER A 42 19.92 -1.78 13.12
N PHE A 43 20.87 -2.17 13.98
CA PHE A 43 20.62 -2.77 15.31
C PHE A 43 19.60 -2.00 16.19
N PHE A 44 19.44 -0.69 15.97
CA PHE A 44 18.51 0.18 16.71
C PHE A 44 17.29 0.65 15.89
N MET A 45 17.18 0.34 14.59
CA MET A 45 16.08 0.81 13.74
C MET A 45 15.24 -0.36 13.21
N LYS A 46 13.95 -0.37 13.54
CA LYS A 46 12.99 -1.29 12.93
C LYS A 46 12.47 -0.68 11.64
N VAL A 47 12.61 -1.42 10.54
CA VAL A 47 12.02 -1.05 9.25
C VAL A 47 10.62 -1.63 9.18
N GLU A 48 9.62 -0.79 9.03
CA GLU A 48 8.26 -1.24 8.76
C GLU A 48 7.97 -1.17 7.26
N VAL A 49 7.41 -2.24 6.71
CA VAL A 49 7.04 -2.29 5.30
C VAL A 49 5.51 -2.34 5.20
N PHE A 50 4.95 -1.46 4.39
CA PHE A 50 3.52 -1.43 4.08
C PHE A 50 3.33 -1.64 2.59
N LEU A 51 2.29 -2.39 2.23
CA LEU A 51 1.76 -2.39 0.88
C LEU A 51 0.49 -1.54 0.88
N HIS A 52 0.48 -0.51 0.05
CA HIS A 52 -0.71 0.25 -0.28
C HIS A 52 -1.25 -0.22 -1.62
N VAL A 53 -2.53 -0.57 -1.64
CA VAL A 53 -3.21 -1.11 -2.82
C VAL A 53 -4.18 -0.06 -3.32
N TYR A 54 -4.10 0.23 -4.61
CA TYR A 54 -4.98 1.18 -5.29
C TYR A 54 -5.60 0.52 -6.52
N HIS A 55 -6.85 0.87 -6.79
CA HIS A 55 -7.44 0.62 -8.10
C HIS A 55 -7.04 1.77 -9.03
N LEU A 56 -6.37 1.41 -10.13
CA LEU A 56 -5.90 2.38 -11.10
C LEU A 56 -7.05 2.73 -12.06
N LYS A 57 -7.50 3.98 -12.03
CA LYS A 57 -8.45 4.53 -12.99
C LYS A 57 -7.71 5.24 -14.13
N ASP A 58 -8.48 5.71 -15.10
CA ASP A 58 -7.99 6.62 -16.14
C ASP A 58 -7.51 7.96 -15.53
N ASP A 59 -6.72 8.71 -16.29
CA ASP A 59 -6.22 10.06 -15.94
C ASP A 59 -5.41 10.16 -14.63
N CYS A 60 -4.61 9.14 -14.31
CA CYS A 60 -3.76 9.13 -13.10
C CYS A 60 -4.53 9.25 -11.77
N LYS A 61 -5.83 8.96 -11.78
CA LYS A 61 -6.63 8.86 -10.56
C LYS A 61 -6.50 7.46 -9.98
N ASN A 62 -6.25 7.39 -8.68
CA ASN A 62 -6.11 6.15 -7.95
C ASN A 62 -7.15 6.10 -6.83
N ASP A 63 -7.97 5.06 -6.80
CA ASP A 63 -8.84 4.81 -5.66
C ASP A 63 -8.07 3.99 -4.63
N TYR A 64 -7.83 4.56 -3.45
CA TYR A 64 -7.16 3.85 -2.38
C TYR A 64 -8.05 2.74 -1.80
N LEU A 65 -7.61 1.49 -1.99
CA LEU A 65 -8.32 0.30 -1.52
C LEU A 65 -7.92 -0.05 -0.08
N GLY A 66 -6.71 0.30 0.34
CA GLY A 66 -6.25 0.15 1.71
C GLY A 66 -4.78 -0.29 1.82
N SER A 67 -4.38 -0.58 3.05
CA SER A 67 -3.04 -0.99 3.42
C SER A 67 -2.98 -2.37 4.04
N ILE A 68 -1.82 -2.98 3.87
CA ILE A 68 -1.39 -4.18 4.58
C ILE A 68 -0.01 -3.90 5.15
N LYS A 69 0.18 -4.15 6.46
CA LYS A 69 1.52 -4.18 7.04
C LYS A 69 2.18 -5.52 6.69
N LEU A 70 3.27 -5.47 5.96
CA LEU A 70 4.05 -6.65 5.58
C LEU A 70 5.02 -7.00 6.71
N LYS A 71 4.99 -8.27 7.14
CA LYS A 71 5.95 -8.83 8.09
C LYS A 71 7.03 -9.58 7.32
N ASN A 72 8.20 -9.73 7.92
CA ASN A 72 9.23 -10.62 7.37
C ASN A 72 8.65 -12.04 7.18
N GLY A 73 8.97 -12.64 6.04
CA GLY A 73 8.41 -13.93 5.60
C GLY A 73 7.40 -13.76 4.47
N GLU A 74 6.36 -14.59 4.48
CA GLU A 74 5.37 -14.69 3.40
C GLU A 74 4.03 -14.07 3.79
N THR A 75 3.48 -13.23 2.93
CA THR A 75 2.13 -12.66 3.05
C THR A 75 1.35 -12.94 1.78
N GLN A 76 0.18 -13.58 1.89
CA GLN A 76 -0.69 -13.83 0.75
C GLN A 76 -1.86 -12.87 0.74
N ILE A 77 -2.06 -12.20 -0.40
CA ILE A 77 -3.19 -11.30 -0.62
C ILE A 77 -3.91 -11.65 -1.91
N GLY A 78 -5.20 -11.37 -1.94
CA GLY A 78 -5.98 -11.41 -3.16
C GLY A 78 -6.05 -10.01 -3.76
N LEU A 79 -5.81 -9.92 -5.06
CA LEU A 79 -6.03 -8.73 -5.89
C LEU A 79 -7.22 -8.99 -6.83
N PRO A 80 -8.00 -7.96 -7.19
CA PRO A 80 -9.05 -8.09 -8.19
C PRO A 80 -8.46 -8.48 -9.55
N THR A 81 -9.04 -9.48 -10.20
CA THR A 81 -8.61 -9.94 -11.52
C THR A 81 -9.20 -9.10 -12.65
N GLY A 82 -8.47 -8.95 -13.76
CA GLY A 82 -8.93 -8.27 -14.96
C GLY A 82 -8.89 -6.73 -14.88
N GLN A 83 -8.41 -6.16 -13.77
CA GLN A 83 -8.30 -4.72 -13.57
C GLN A 83 -6.88 -4.33 -13.17
N PRO A 84 -6.36 -3.20 -13.66
CA PRO A 84 -5.04 -2.71 -13.27
C PRO A 84 -5.06 -2.29 -11.80
N THR A 85 -4.22 -2.93 -11.02
CA THR A 85 -3.97 -2.60 -9.62
C THR A 85 -2.63 -1.92 -9.50
N TYR A 86 -2.62 -0.76 -8.86
CA TYR A 86 -1.40 -0.04 -8.54
C TYR A 86 -0.95 -0.43 -7.13
N LEU A 87 0.28 -0.92 -7.01
CA LEU A 87 0.88 -1.43 -5.78
C LEU A 87 2.02 -0.48 -5.38
N ALA A 88 1.96 0.04 -4.15
CA ALA A 88 3.04 0.85 -3.58
C ALA A 88 3.59 0.19 -2.31
N PHE A 89 4.83 -0.26 -2.38
CA PHE A 89 5.60 -0.78 -1.26
C PHE A 89 6.31 0.36 -0.57
N VAL A 90 5.95 0.62 0.68
CA VAL A 90 6.40 1.76 1.47
C VAL A 90 7.27 1.27 2.61
N PHE A 91 8.51 1.71 2.62
CA PHE A 91 9.47 1.45 3.69
C PHE A 91 9.46 2.65 4.63
N ARG A 92 8.97 2.48 5.85
CA ARG A 92 9.09 3.49 6.89
C ARG A 92 10.46 3.35 7.54
N THR A 93 11.35 4.28 7.19
CA THR A 93 12.65 4.52 7.81
C THR A 93 12.76 6.02 8.16
N ASP A 94 13.95 6.61 8.20
CA ASP A 94 14.15 8.07 8.38
C ASP A 94 13.60 8.91 7.20
N GLY A 95 13.07 8.25 6.16
CA GLY A 95 12.32 8.85 5.06
C GLY A 95 11.31 7.85 4.48
N ILE A 96 10.47 8.34 3.56
CA ILE A 96 9.47 7.53 2.86
C ILE A 96 9.89 7.40 1.40
N THR A 97 10.37 6.22 1.02
CA THR A 97 10.65 5.87 -0.39
C THR A 97 9.67 4.80 -0.82
N PRO A 98 8.60 5.14 -1.56
CA PRO A 98 7.73 4.14 -2.14
C PRO A 98 8.41 3.51 -3.35
N SER A 99 8.24 2.20 -3.50
CA SER A 99 8.47 1.53 -4.78
C SER A 99 7.17 0.99 -5.32
N THR A 100 6.97 1.21 -6.60
CA THR A 100 5.64 1.17 -7.18
C THR A 100 5.64 0.34 -8.43
N THR A 101 4.56 -0.42 -8.64
CA THR A 101 4.33 -1.16 -9.88
C THR A 101 2.85 -1.22 -10.18
N ILE A 102 2.52 -1.42 -11.44
CA ILE A 102 1.18 -1.79 -11.88
C ILE A 102 1.16 -3.29 -12.15
N LEU A 103 0.10 -3.95 -11.70
CA LEU A 103 -0.17 -5.36 -11.98
C LEU A 103 -1.64 -5.50 -12.40
N THR A 104 -1.89 -6.20 -13.49
CA THR A 104 -3.23 -6.61 -13.91
C THR A 104 -3.34 -8.13 -13.74
N PRO A 105 -3.87 -8.63 -12.60
CA PRO A 105 -3.95 -10.05 -12.34
C PRO A 105 -4.89 -10.74 -13.33
N ARG A 106 -4.45 -11.86 -13.90
CA ARG A 106 -5.26 -12.69 -14.81
C ARG A 106 -5.99 -13.78 -14.00
N PRO A 107 -7.26 -14.09 -14.33
CA PRO A 107 -7.96 -15.20 -13.70
C PRO A 107 -7.17 -16.51 -13.77
N GLY A 108 -7.10 -17.24 -12.65
CA GLY A 108 -6.41 -18.53 -12.56
C GLY A 108 -4.87 -18.46 -12.45
N ASN A 109 -4.27 -17.26 -12.48
CA ASN A 109 -2.83 -17.09 -12.36
C ASN A 109 -2.45 -16.57 -10.97
N SER A 110 -1.29 -17.02 -10.49
CA SER A 110 -0.70 -16.56 -9.23
C SER A 110 0.56 -15.75 -9.51
N TYR A 111 0.88 -14.83 -8.61
CA TYR A 111 1.99 -13.89 -8.72
C TYR A 111 2.84 -13.95 -7.45
N ILE A 112 4.13 -13.66 -7.60
CA ILE A 112 5.11 -13.64 -6.52
C ILE A 112 5.85 -12.31 -6.60
N ALA A 113 5.80 -11.55 -5.52
CA ALA A 113 6.59 -10.34 -5.34
C ALA A 113 7.66 -10.58 -4.27
N ASP A 114 8.92 -10.40 -4.62
CA ASP A 114 10.02 -10.44 -3.64
C ASP A 114 10.42 -9.00 -3.31
N VAL A 115 10.36 -8.66 -2.04
CA VAL A 115 10.48 -7.30 -1.51
C VAL A 115 11.57 -7.31 -0.46
N THR A 116 12.73 -6.74 -0.76
CA THR A 116 13.87 -6.73 0.16
C THR A 116 14.29 -5.31 0.49
N TYR A 117 14.56 -5.06 1.77
CA TYR A 117 15.22 -3.85 2.25
C TYR A 117 16.35 -4.26 3.18
N ALA A 118 17.59 -4.02 2.78
CA ALA A 118 18.78 -4.30 3.58
C ALA A 118 19.86 -3.28 3.23
N ASP A 119 20.60 -2.80 4.24
CA ASP A 119 21.73 -1.86 4.04
C ASP A 119 21.36 -0.61 3.22
N ARG A 120 20.14 -0.10 3.44
CA ARG A 120 19.54 1.04 2.70
C ARG A 120 19.31 0.77 1.20
N ILE A 121 19.48 -0.46 0.75
CA ILE A 121 19.19 -0.90 -0.61
C ILE A 121 17.82 -1.56 -0.62
N TYR A 122 17.01 -1.13 -1.58
CA TYR A 122 15.71 -1.72 -1.86
C TYR A 122 15.78 -2.56 -3.14
N ASN A 123 15.29 -3.80 -3.07
CA ASN A 123 15.12 -4.68 -4.22
C ASN A 123 13.67 -5.11 -4.37
N PHE A 124 13.21 -5.16 -5.62
CA PHE A 124 11.89 -5.63 -5.98
C PHE A 124 11.85 -6.32 -7.31
N SER A 125 11.35 -7.55 -7.27
CA SER A 125 11.00 -8.36 -8.43
C SER A 125 9.54 -8.76 -8.33
N LEU A 126 8.90 -8.89 -9.48
CA LEU A 126 7.53 -9.34 -9.61
C LEU A 126 7.47 -10.35 -10.73
N ARG A 127 6.97 -11.54 -10.43
CA ARG A 127 6.83 -12.60 -11.41
C ARG A 127 5.47 -13.25 -11.35
N GLU A 128 5.03 -13.71 -12.50
CA GLU A 128 3.93 -14.64 -12.63
C GLU A 128 4.44 -16.05 -12.29
N ALA A 129 3.78 -16.75 -11.38
CA ALA A 129 4.14 -18.10 -11.02
C ALA A 129 3.87 -19.05 -12.20
N GLY A 130 4.83 -19.93 -12.50
CA GLY A 130 4.65 -20.94 -13.53
C GLY A 130 3.66 -22.03 -13.07
N PRO A 131 2.97 -22.69 -14.00
CA PRO A 131 2.06 -23.77 -13.66
C PRO A 131 2.82 -24.91 -12.95
N ARG A 132 2.24 -25.43 -11.86
CA ARG A 132 2.73 -26.63 -11.12
C ARG A 132 4.23 -26.58 -10.76
N GLY A 133 4.73 -25.42 -10.32
CA GLY A 133 6.13 -25.27 -9.86
C GLY A 133 7.14 -25.04 -10.98
N SER A 134 6.67 -24.86 -12.22
CA SER A 134 7.53 -24.43 -13.33
C SER A 134 8.12 -23.04 -13.04
N PRO A 135 9.30 -22.72 -13.58
CA PRO A 135 9.85 -21.38 -13.52
C PRO A 135 8.82 -20.37 -13.99
N GLY A 136 8.59 -19.36 -13.16
CA GLY A 136 7.68 -18.27 -13.49
C GLY A 136 8.26 -17.32 -14.54
N ARG A 137 7.44 -16.38 -15.02
CA ARG A 137 7.88 -15.30 -15.89
C ARG A 137 8.03 -14.01 -15.08
N GLU A 138 9.24 -13.45 -15.06
CA GLU A 138 9.44 -12.11 -14.50
C GLU A 138 8.62 -11.09 -15.31
N LEU A 139 7.92 -10.22 -14.59
CA LEU A 139 7.12 -9.15 -15.17
C LEU A 139 7.94 -7.87 -15.11
N GLU A 140 8.02 -7.18 -16.25
CA GLU A 140 8.64 -5.87 -16.30
C GLU A 140 7.88 -4.90 -15.38
N ARG A 141 8.63 -4.12 -14.59
CA ARG A 141 8.04 -3.13 -13.70
C ARG A 141 7.35 -2.06 -14.53
N GLN A 142 6.03 -2.05 -14.48
CA GLN A 142 5.23 -1.03 -15.14
C GLN A 142 5.11 0.20 -14.24
N THR A 143 5.61 1.32 -14.72
CA THR A 143 5.37 2.65 -14.14
C THR A 143 4.47 3.45 -15.07
N ARG A 144 3.68 4.36 -14.51
CA ARG A 144 3.06 5.44 -15.28
C ARG A 144 3.74 6.76 -14.91
N ASN A 145 3.88 7.65 -15.89
CA ASN A 145 4.19 9.05 -15.65
C ASN A 145 2.94 9.75 -15.09
N CYS A 146 2.68 9.56 -13.79
CA CYS A 146 1.68 10.30 -13.04
C CYS A 146 2.39 11.25 -12.06
N PRO A 147 1.82 12.43 -11.74
CA PRO A 147 2.40 13.35 -10.76
C PRO A 147 2.57 12.68 -9.39
N ASP A 148 3.64 13.06 -8.68
CA ASP A 148 4.24 12.33 -7.55
C ASP A 148 3.25 11.98 -6.41
N HIS A 149 3.31 10.71 -5.98
CA HIS A 149 2.53 10.09 -4.91
C HIS A 149 2.79 10.69 -3.52
N ARG A 150 3.85 11.48 -3.34
CA ARG A 150 4.10 12.25 -2.11
C ARG A 150 2.99 13.25 -1.77
N SER A 151 2.09 13.53 -2.71
CA SER A 151 0.94 14.39 -2.50
C SER A 151 -0.25 13.69 -1.83
N LEU A 152 -0.23 12.36 -1.71
CA LEU A 152 -1.32 11.57 -1.15
C LEU A 152 -1.42 11.77 0.38
N PRO A 153 -2.63 11.97 0.92
CA PRO A 153 -2.84 12.32 2.33
C PRO A 153 -2.36 11.24 3.31
N GLU A 154 -2.20 10.00 2.87
CA GLU A 154 -1.71 8.88 3.68
C GLU A 154 -0.22 8.99 4.05
N TYR A 155 0.52 9.91 3.42
CA TYR A 155 1.96 10.13 3.63
C TYR A 155 2.29 11.48 4.29
N ARG A 156 1.27 12.28 4.68
CA ARG A 156 1.44 13.48 5.52
C ARG A 156 1.17 13.16 6.98
#